data_AF-A0A7K9BKS5-F1
#
_entry.id   AF-A0A7K9BKS5-F1
#
_cell.length_a   1.000
_cell.length_b   1.000
_cell.length_c   1.000
_cell.angle_alpha   90.00
_cell.angle_beta   90.00
_cell.angle_gamma   90.00
#
_symmetry.space_group_name_H-M   'P 1'
#
loop_
_entity.id
_entity.type
_entity.pdbx_description
1 polymer ?
#
loop_
_entity_poly.entity_id
_entity_poly.type
_entity_poly.pdbx_seq_one_letter_code
_entity_poly.pdbx_strand_id
1 'polypeptide(L)' 'MAIPFSNTHLRVPAGFRNLLEGLAREVLRAQPQDVVGFAAEHFQALLEERE' A
#
# COMPACT_ATOMS: atom_id res chain seq x y z
N MET A 1 -8.56 20.36 -14.19
CA MET A 1 -7.67 20.50 -15.35
C MET A 1 -7.00 19.15 -15.59
N ALA A 2 -7.39 18.40 -16.63
CA ALA A 2 -6.77 17.10 -16.97
C ALA A 2 -5.92 17.29 -18.24
N ILE A 3 -4.62 16.97 -18.16
CA ILE A 3 -3.69 17.15 -19.29
C ILE A 3 -3.85 15.97 -20.27
N PRO A 4 -4.02 16.17 -21.59
CA PRO A 4 -4.52 15.15 -22.50
C PRO A 4 -3.46 14.21 -23.10
N PHE A 5 -2.18 14.30 -22.72
CA PHE A 5 -1.08 13.63 -23.46
C PHE A 5 -0.30 12.56 -22.67
N SER A 6 -0.85 12.01 -21.60
CA SER A 6 -0.27 10.78 -21.03
C SER A 6 -0.98 9.58 -21.62
N ASN A 7 -0.31 8.89 -22.54
CA ASN A 7 -0.76 7.64 -23.16
C ASN A 7 -0.70 6.47 -22.16
N THR A 8 -1.15 6.69 -20.91
CA THR A 8 -1.06 5.74 -19.82
C THR A 8 -2.35 4.94 -19.76
N HIS A 9 -2.38 3.82 -20.49
CA HIS A 9 -3.35 2.75 -20.24
C HIS A 9 -3.26 2.20 -18.80
N LEU A 10 -2.19 2.55 -18.07
CA LEU A 10 -2.00 2.22 -16.68
C LEU A 10 -2.88 3.13 -15.80
N ARG A 11 -3.90 2.53 -15.18
CA ARG A 11 -4.69 3.12 -14.11
C ARG A 11 -4.32 2.44 -12.80
N VAL A 12 -4.30 3.20 -11.71
CA VAL A 12 -4.11 2.64 -10.37
C VAL A 12 -5.32 1.75 -10.06
N PRO A 13 -5.12 0.48 -9.67
CA PRO A 13 -6.22 -0.40 -9.31
C PRO A 13 -7.04 0.16 -8.15
N ALA A 14 -8.35 -0.11 -8.15
CA ALA A 14 -9.21 0.23 -7.03
C ALA A 14 -8.69 -0.43 -5.74
N GLY A 15 -8.74 0.29 -4.63
CA GLY A 15 -8.26 -0.20 -3.32
C GLY A 15 -6.75 -0.09 -3.09
N PHE A 16 -5.93 0.04 -4.13
CA PHE A 16 -4.46 0.11 -3.97
C PHE A 16 -4.02 1.29 -3.07
N ARG A 17 -4.67 2.45 -3.22
CA ARG A 17 -4.41 3.61 -2.36
C ARG A 17 -4.69 3.33 -0.89
N ASN A 18 -5.77 2.61 -0.59
CA ASN A 18 -6.16 2.28 0.78
C ASN A 18 -5.16 1.33 1.43
N LEU A 19 -4.64 0.35 0.67
CA LEU A 19 -3.58 -0.55 1.14
C LEU A 19 -2.31 0.23 1.49
N LEU A 20 -1.89 1.16 0.63
CA LEU A 20 -0.72 2.00 0.90
C LEU A 20 -0.91 2.91 2.11
N GLU A 21 -2.10 3.51 2.27
CA GLU A 21 -2.41 4.35 3.42
C GLU A 21 -2.41 3.55 4.72
N GLY A 22 -2.97 2.34 4.72
CA GLY A 22 -2.94 1.42 5.86
C GLY A 22 -1.51 1.06 6.27
N LEU A 23 -0.69 0.63 5.32
CA LEU A 23 0.72 0.33 5.57
C LEU A 23 1.48 1.54 6.12
N ALA A 24 1.32 2.71 5.49
CA ALA A 24 2.01 3.92 5.92
C ALA A 24 1.65 4.30 7.37
N ARG A 25 0.37 4.14 7.75
CA ARG A 25 -0.08 4.38 9.13
C ARG A 25 0.60 3.44 10.12
N GLU A 26 0.69 2.16 9.81
CA GLU A 26 1.30 1.18 10.71
C GLU A 26 2.82 1.32 10.79
N VAL A 27 3.49 1.70 9.70
CA VAL A 27 4.93 2.04 9.71
C VAL A 27 5.19 3.25 10.61
N LEU A 28 4.38 4.31 10.51
CA LEU A 28 4.52 5.49 11.38
C LEU A 28 4.24 5.16 12.85
N ARG A 29 3.34 4.21 13.13
CA ARG A 29 3.04 3.78 14.49
C ARG A 29 4.17 2.93 15.09
N ALA A 30 4.66 1.94 14.36
CA ALA A 30 5.65 0.98 14.84
C ALA A 30 7.08 1.52 14.77
N GLN A 31 7.34 2.52 13.92
CA GLN A 31 8.68 3.06 13.62
C GLN A 31 9.74 1.96 13.42
N PRO A 32 9.51 0.99 12.52
CA PRO A 32 10.42 -0.12 12.32
C PRO A 32 11.72 0.36 11.67
N GLN A 33 12.83 -0.30 12.00
CA GLN A 33 14.12 -0.05 11.36
C GLN A 33 14.19 -0.67 9.95
N ASP A 34 13.52 -1.81 9.76
CA ASP A 34 13.31 -2.44 8.44
C ASP A 34 11.85 -2.29 8.01
N VAL A 35 11.61 -1.31 7.13
CA VAL A 35 10.28 -1.02 6.59
C VAL A 35 9.80 -2.11 5.63
N VAL A 36 10.70 -2.74 4.87
CA VAL A 36 10.32 -3.73 3.85
C VAL A 36 9.95 -5.06 4.51
N GLY A 37 10.75 -5.51 5.48
CA GLY A 37 10.42 -6.68 6.30
C GLY A 37 9.10 -6.50 7.04
N PHE A 38 8.92 -5.34 7.69
CA PHE A 38 7.65 -5.00 8.36
C PHE A 38 6.46 -5.02 7.40
N ALA A 39 6.61 -4.49 6.18
CA ALA A 39 5.52 -4.49 5.21
C ALA A 39 5.12 -5.90 4.77
N ALA A 40 6.09 -6.79 4.57
CA ALA A 40 5.83 -8.18 4.20
C ALA A 40 5.06 -8.91 5.31
N GLU A 41 5.52 -8.80 6.56
CA GLU A 41 4.85 -9.38 7.72
C GLU A 41 3.46 -8.79 7.94
N HIS A 42 3.30 -7.48 7.80
CA HIS A 42 2.02 -6.80 7.95
C HIS A 42 0.98 -7.27 6.93
N PHE A 43 1.35 -7.36 5.65
CA PHE A 43 0.42 -7.86 4.63
C PHE A 43 0.14 -9.36 4.78
N GLN A 44 1.11 -10.16 5.23
CA GLN A 44 0.89 -11.57 5.55
C GLN A 44 -0.14 -11.74 6.66
N ALA A 45 -0.02 -11.01 7.77
CA ALA A 45 -0.99 -11.04 8.86
C ALA A 45 -2.40 -10.63 8.41
N LEU A 46 -2.50 -9.58 7.57
CA LEU A 46 -3.79 -9.17 7.00
C LEU A 46 -4.43 -10.21 6.08
N LEU A 47 -3.63 -11.04 5.39
CA LEU A 47 -4.13 -12.14 4.58
C LEU A 47 -4.64 -13.29 5.46
N GLU A 48 -3.92 -13.62 6.52
CA GLU A 48 -4.31 -14.66 7.49
C GLU A 48 -5.60 -14.29 8.23
N GLU A 49 -5.81 -13.02 8.59
CA GLU A 49 -7.07 -12.54 9.20
C GLU A 49 -8.28 -12.59 8.25
N ARG A 50 -8.05 -12.75 6.94
CA ARG A 50 -9.12 -12.83 5.94
C ARG A 50 -9.57 -14.27 5.69
N GLU A 51 -8.77 -15.28 6.04
CA GLU A 51 -9.09 -16.71 5.94
C GLU A 51 -9.86 -17.23 7.17
#